data_AF-A0A967AB02-F1
#
_entry.id   AF-A0A967AB02-F1
#
_cell.length_a   1.000
_cell.length_b   1.000
_cell.length_c   1.000
_cell.angle_alpha   90.00
_cell.angle_beta   90.00
_cell.angle_gamma   90.00
#
_symmetry.space_group_name_H-M   'P 1'
#
loop_
_entity.id
_entity.type
_entity.pdbx_description
1 polymer ?
#
loop_
_entity_poly.entity_id
_entity_poly.type
_entity_poly.pdbx_seq_one_letter_code
_entity_poly.pdbx_strand_id
1 'polypeptide(L)'
;MLAGLVLLFACSQFETAYFQNMVNQVTRDVVASRYGTPHKVDELPDGGTVWTYFDRGSVTTGFGSYAHSSQCKAYLLTFDESEVLRDWKQQDCT
;
A
#
# COMPACT_ATOMS: atom_id res chain seq x y z
N MET A 1 14.67 38.83 4.98
CA MET A 1 13.58 38.11 4.29
C MET A 1 14.21 37.36 3.12
N LEU A 2 14.36 36.05 3.23
CA LEU A 2 14.74 35.19 2.11
C LEU A 2 13.77 34.01 2.17
N ALA A 3 12.97 33.91 1.12
CA ALA A 3 11.79 33.08 1.00
C ALA A 3 12.13 31.60 1.20
N GLY A 4 11.50 30.98 2.20
CA GLY A 4 11.48 29.53 2.35
C GLY A 4 10.68 28.93 1.20
N LEU A 5 11.38 28.33 0.24
CA LEU A 5 10.79 27.55 -0.83
C LEU A 5 10.31 26.22 -0.24
N VAL A 6 9.09 26.21 0.31
CA VAL A 6 8.41 24.99 0.75
C VAL A 6 8.01 24.22 -0.51
N LEU A 7 8.84 23.26 -0.91
CA LEU A 7 8.56 22.33 -1.99
C LEU A 7 7.46 21.37 -1.51
N LEU A 8 6.21 21.65 -1.88
CA LEU A 8 5.08 20.74 -1.75
C LEU A 8 5.19 19.62 -2.80
N PHE A 9 6.12 18.69 -2.60
CA PHE A 9 6.11 17.40 -3.29
C PHE A 9 5.50 16.35 -2.37
N ALA A 10 4.24 16.01 -2.58
CA ALA A 10 3.74 14.62 -2.47
C ALA A 10 2.22 14.57 -2.69
N CYS A 11 1.77 14.72 -3.93
CA CYS A 11 0.57 14.02 -4.35
C CYS A 11 1.04 12.75 -5.08
N SER A 12 0.62 11.57 -4.59
CA SER A 12 0.75 10.22 -5.19
C SER A 12 1.91 9.28 -4.80
N GLN A 13 2.95 9.70 -4.05
CA GLN A 13 4.07 8.79 -3.67
C GLN A 13 4.00 8.26 -2.21
N PHE A 14 2.95 8.65 -1.48
CA PHE A 14 2.90 8.52 -0.02
C PHE A 14 2.85 7.07 0.49
N GLU A 15 2.07 6.19 -0.13
CA GLU A 15 1.89 4.81 0.34
C GLU A 15 3.15 3.95 0.11
N THR A 16 3.80 4.12 -1.05
CA THR A 16 5.02 3.39 -1.41
C THR A 16 6.16 3.72 -0.45
N ALA A 17 6.34 5.00 -0.12
CA ALA A 17 7.38 5.44 0.81
C ALA A 17 7.11 4.97 2.25
N TYR A 18 5.84 4.84 2.66
CA TYR A 18 5.50 4.33 3.98
C TYR A 18 5.97 2.88 4.16
N PHE A 19 5.58 1.98 3.25
CA PHE A 19 5.97 0.57 3.38
C PHE A 19 7.47 0.35 3.22
N GLN A 20 8.16 1.13 2.37
CA GLN A 20 9.62 1.08 2.27
C GLN A 20 10.33 1.34 3.60
N ASN A 21 9.85 2.31 4.37
CA ASN A 21 10.45 2.65 5.66
C ASN A 21 10.03 1.70 6.78
N MET A 22 8.95 0.94 6.62
CA MET A 22 8.36 0.11 7.67
C MET A 22 8.81 -1.35 7.63
N VAL A 23 9.57 -1.77 6.62
CA VAL A 23 10.16 -3.11 6.55
C VAL A 23 11.04 -3.37 7.78
N ASN A 24 10.86 -4.54 8.41
CA ASN A 24 11.47 -4.97 9.68
C ASN A 24 11.05 -4.20 10.93
N GLN A 25 10.12 -3.24 10.82
CA GLN A 25 9.72 -2.39 11.95
C GLN A 25 8.27 -2.58 12.37
N VAL A 26 7.38 -2.98 11.44
CA VAL A 26 5.95 -3.12 11.74
C VAL A 26 5.50 -4.57 11.75
N THR A 27 4.59 -4.85 12.66
CA THR A 27 3.88 -6.10 12.75
C THR A 27 2.53 -6.01 12.04
N ARG A 28 1.94 -7.17 11.78
CA ARG A 28 0.66 -7.33 11.11
C ARG A 28 -0.51 -6.60 11.82
N ASP A 29 -0.52 -6.56 13.14
CA ASP A 29 -1.54 -5.84 13.93
C ASP A 29 -1.46 -4.32 13.73
N VAL A 30 -0.26 -3.75 13.64
CA VAL A 30 -0.05 -2.32 13.38
C VAL A 30 -0.56 -1.97 11.98
N VAL A 31 -0.30 -2.83 11.00
CA VAL A 31 -0.82 -2.67 9.63
C VAL A 31 -2.35 -2.77 9.64
N ALA A 32 -2.92 -3.77 10.30
CA ALA A 32 -4.37 -3.96 10.40
C ALA A 32 -5.06 -2.78 11.10
N SER A 33 -4.45 -2.22 12.14
CA SER A 33 -4.98 -1.04 12.84
C SER A 33 -5.06 0.19 11.94
N ARG A 34 -4.19 0.31 10.94
CA ARG A 34 -4.15 1.46 10.03
C ARG A 34 -5.02 1.26 8.79
N TYR A 35 -4.90 0.11 8.15
CA TYR A 35 -5.49 -0.16 6.83
C TYR A 35 -6.73 -1.06 6.91
N GLY A 36 -7.06 -1.56 8.10
CA GLY A 36 -8.13 -2.52 8.30
C GLY A 36 -7.73 -3.93 7.87
N THR A 37 -8.75 -4.79 7.76
CA THR A 37 -8.58 -6.18 7.35
C THR A 37 -8.09 -6.24 5.90
N PRO A 38 -7.09 -7.09 5.60
CA PRO A 38 -6.64 -7.30 4.22
C PRO A 38 -7.78 -7.89 3.38
N HIS A 39 -7.73 -7.64 2.08
CA HIS A 39 -8.71 -8.19 1.14
C HIS A 39 -8.44 -9.67 0.84
N LYS A 40 -7.17 -10.10 0.95
CA LYS A 40 -6.75 -11.48 0.77
C LYS A 40 -5.61 -11.81 1.73
N VAL A 41 -5.61 -13.03 2.24
CA VAL A 41 -4.53 -13.61 3.04
C VAL A 41 -4.13 -14.93 2.40
N ASP A 42 -2.85 -15.07 2.07
CA ASP A 42 -2.25 -16.32 1.58
C ASP A 42 -1.20 -16.79 2.60
N GLU A 43 -1.24 -18.06 2.97
CA GLU A 43 -0.23 -18.67 3.85
C GLU A 43 0.95 -19.16 3.02
N LEU A 44 2.17 -18.87 3.47
CA LEU A 44 3.40 -19.32 2.83
C LEU A 44 3.87 -20.66 3.44
N PRO A 45 4.53 -21.53 2.65
CA PRO A 45 5.01 -22.83 3.15
C PRO A 45 6.03 -22.75 4.29
N ASP A 46 6.69 -21.61 4.45
CA ASP A 46 7.67 -21.32 5.50
C ASP A 46 7.05 -20.78 6.80
N GLY A 47 5.71 -20.74 6.89
CA GLY A 47 5.00 -20.21 8.05
C GLY A 47 4.76 -18.69 8.00
N GLY A 48 5.24 -18.02 6.95
CA GLY A 48 4.91 -16.62 6.68
C GLY A 48 3.49 -16.43 6.13
N THR A 49 3.08 -15.18 5.99
CA THR A 49 1.79 -14.84 5.37
C THR A 49 1.92 -13.66 4.42
N VAL A 50 1.16 -13.69 3.32
CA VAL A 50 1.06 -12.56 2.40
C VAL A 50 -0.33 -11.94 2.52
N TRP A 51 -0.37 -10.66 2.89
CA TRP A 51 -1.59 -9.88 2.93
C TRP A 51 -1.70 -9.01 1.70
N THR A 52 -2.87 -9.04 1.05
CA THR A 52 -3.13 -8.20 -0.13
C THR A 52 -4.18 -7.15 0.17
N TYR A 53 -3.85 -5.90 -0.14
CA TYR A 53 -4.79 -4.78 -0.16
C TYR A 53 -5.03 -4.33 -1.59
N PHE A 54 -6.28 -4.21 -2.01
CA PHE A 54 -6.64 -3.69 -3.33
C PHE A 54 -7.09 -2.23 -3.21
N ASP A 55 -6.42 -1.34 -3.93
CA ASP A 55 -6.90 0.00 -4.19
C ASP A 55 -7.58 0.00 -5.56
N ARG A 56 -8.92 -0.02 -5.54
CA ARG A 56 -9.75 0.15 -6.73
C ARG A 56 -10.22 1.60 -6.75
N GLY A 57 -9.60 2.43 -7.57
CA GLY A 57 -10.00 3.84 -7.71
C GLY A 57 -11.52 4.01 -7.87
N SER A 58 -12.07 5.04 -7.24
CA SER A 58 -13.52 5.28 -7.18
C SER A 58 -14.11 5.67 -8.54
N VAL A 59 -15.13 4.94 -8.99
CA VAL A 59 -16.02 5.36 -10.08
C VAL A 59 -17.01 6.38 -9.51
N THR A 60 -16.55 7.60 -9.25
CA THR A 60 -17.47 8.74 -9.10
C THR A 60 -17.48 9.50 -10.42
N THR A 61 -18.53 9.23 -11.18
CA THR A 61 -19.01 9.97 -12.33
C THR A 61 -19.13 11.46 -12.02
N GLY A 62 -18.31 12.29 -12.64
CA GLY A 62 -18.45 13.75 -12.55
C GLY A 62 -17.48 14.47 -13.49
N PHE A 63 -17.93 14.75 -14.71
CA PHE A 63 -17.38 15.73 -15.64
C PHE A 63 -15.86 15.70 -15.90
N GLY A 64 -15.46 14.93 -16.91
CA GLY A 64 -14.15 15.11 -17.52
C GLY A 64 -13.76 13.89 -18.31
N SER A 65 -13.62 14.06 -19.62
CA SER A 65 -13.23 13.06 -20.60
C SER A 65 -11.76 12.66 -20.47
N TYR A 66 -11.36 12.17 -19.29
CA TYR A 66 -10.16 11.40 -19.07
C TYR A 66 -10.61 10.14 -18.36
N ALA A 67 -10.89 9.10 -19.14
CA ALA A 67 -10.93 7.76 -18.62
C ALA A 67 -9.53 7.44 -18.08
N HIS A 68 -9.23 7.91 -16.86
CA HIS A 68 -8.18 7.32 -16.06
C HIS A 68 -8.62 5.88 -15.92
N SER A 69 -7.97 5.03 -16.70
CA SER A 69 -8.14 3.59 -16.60
C SER A 69 -8.16 3.23 -15.13
N SER A 70 -9.11 2.38 -14.77
CA SER A 70 -9.22 1.71 -13.48
C SER A 70 -7.91 0.98 -13.16
N GLN A 71 -6.86 1.71 -12.78
CA GLN A 71 -5.57 1.15 -12.39
C GLN A 71 -5.75 0.60 -10.99
N CYS A 72 -6.42 -0.54 -10.89
CA CYS A 72 -6.49 -1.31 -9.68
C CYS A 72 -5.04 -1.63 -9.28
N LYS A 73 -4.63 -1.18 -8.08
CA LYS A 73 -3.34 -1.51 -7.51
C LYS A 73 -3.53 -2.55 -6.42
N ALA A 74 -2.68 -3.56 -6.39
CA ALA A 74 -2.60 -4.54 -5.33
C ALA A 74 -1.28 -4.32 -4.56
N TYR A 75 -1.40 -4.14 -3.25
CA TYR A 75 -0.29 -4.04 -2.32
C TYR A 75 -0.16 -5.37 -1.60
N LEU A 76 0.91 -6.10 -1.86
CA LEU A 76 1.20 -7.39 -1.23
C LEU A 76 2.26 -7.17 -0.16
N LEU A 77 1.92 -7.49 1.08
CA LEU A 77 2.75 -7.35 2.26
C LEU A 77 3.13 -8.75 2.74
N THR A 78 4.42 -9.06 2.78
CA THR A 78 4.94 -10.36 3.22
C THR A 78 5.38 -10.27 4.66
N PHE A 79 4.74 -11.05 5.52
CA PHE A 79 5.07 -11.21 6.92
C PHE A 79 5.74 -12.56 7.15
N ASP A 80 6.70 -12.61 8.07
CA ASP A 80 7.30 -13.86 8.52
C ASP A 80 6.45 -14.55 9.60
N GLU A 81 6.96 -15.67 10.12
CA GLU A 81 6.36 -16.43 11.24
C GLU A 81 6.23 -15.62 12.54
N SER A 82 7.02 -14.54 12.69
CA SER A 82 6.95 -13.61 13.83
C SER A 82 5.96 -12.46 13.58
N GLU A 83 5.19 -12.53 12.51
CA GLU A 83 4.23 -11.52 12.06
C GLU A 83 4.86 -10.15 11.74
N VAL A 84 6.16 -10.11 11.46
CA VAL A 84 6.90 -8.89 11.12
C VAL A 84 6.93 -8.70 9.60
N LEU A 85 6.66 -7.49 9.12
CA LEU A 85 6.73 -7.14 7.70
C LEU A 85 8.17 -7.26 7.20
N ARG A 86 8.42 -8.23 6.31
CA ARG A 86 9.74 -8.49 5.72
C ARG A 86 9.90 -7.94 4.32
N ASP A 87 8.80 -7.89 3.57
CA ASP A 87 8.83 -7.37 2.20
C ASP A 87 7.47 -6.79 1.82
N TRP A 88 7.47 -5.93 0.80
CA TRP A 88 6.24 -5.44 0.20
C TRP A 88 6.42 -5.21 -1.29
N LYS A 89 5.36 -5.41 -2.06
CA LYS A 89 5.31 -5.05 -3.48
C LYS A 89 4.00 -4.41 -3.85
N GLN A 90 4.06 -3.50 -4.82
CA GLN A 90 2.91 -2.96 -5.51
C GLN A 90 2.87 -3.56 -6.91
N GLN A 91 1.70 -4.03 -7.34
CA GLN A 91 1.47 -4.50 -8.70
C GLN A 91 0.10 -4.02 -9.18
N ASP A 92 -0.10 -4.00 -10.51
CA ASP A 92 -1.43 -3.82 -11.07
C ASP A 92 -2.27 -5.08 -10.84
N CYS A 93 -3.59 -4.93 -10.69
CA CYS A 93 -4.51 -6.06 -10.66
C CYS A 93 -4.67 -6.58 -12.09
N THR A 94 -4.08 -7.73 -12.39
CA THR A 94 -4.25 -8.46 -13.65
C THR A 94 -5.46 -9.36 -13.63
#